data_AF-A0A7C6MTQ9-F1
#
_entry.id   AF-A0A7C6MTQ9-F1
#
_cell.length_a   1.000
_cell.length_b   1.000
_cell.length_c   1.000
_cell.angle_alpha   90.00
_cell.angle_beta   90.00
_cell.angle_gamma   90.00
#
_symmetry.space_group_name_H-M   'P 1'
#
loop_
_entity.id
_entity.type
_entity.pdbx_description
1 polymer ?
#
loop_
_entity_poly.entity_id
_entity_poly.type
_entity_poly.pdbx_seq_one_letter_code
_entity_poly.pdbx_strand_id
1 'polypeptide(L)'
;MRKIMLLLPILLVVLVFVCTACGGTSSDVQTSTPGSDKSSESGDPEEITGVPVQTGRQQASSNGPDPAEPQKRSTTYGPSIFVIEASGSWQHQIDTGTYANYECELYLDKIEPHNMHDDVGAYTGTFWLKMTLDTKEYFSDILRDVPFVDISMDAEAEGIRENLSFYLRDGYTRDPTANFDIPDGQGGYLKPDHNALAGKGSFVVNPTYGNVSAHAQDTQKGIVLDHQQSGASDLDISYVIHVAPDPMREATQRDVKIHIMLSDGSSTTLDGVWRRLPGYPEDLEKYYNSGKSREILEKHQK
;
A
#
# COMPACT_ATOMS: atom_id res chain seq x y z
N MET A 1 -1.09 13.22 54.90
CA MET A 1 -1.40 13.90 53.62
C MET A 1 -0.16 14.54 52.96
N ARG A 2 1.01 13.88 52.95
CA ARG A 2 2.24 14.41 52.31
C ARG A 2 2.79 13.52 51.18
N LYS A 3 2.21 12.34 50.95
CA LYS A 3 2.66 11.39 49.90
C LYS A 3 1.88 11.53 48.58
N ILE A 4 0.68 12.11 48.60
CA ILE A 4 -0.19 12.25 47.41
C ILE A 4 0.21 13.48 46.55
N MET A 5 0.80 14.53 47.15
CA MET A 5 1.35 15.67 46.40
C MET A 5 2.60 15.34 45.57
N LEU A 6 3.25 14.19 45.80
CA LEU A 6 4.43 13.78 45.05
C LEU A 6 4.06 12.97 43.79
N LEU A 7 2.90 12.32 43.74
CA LEU A 7 2.47 11.52 42.59
C LEU A 7 1.95 12.36 41.43
N LEU A 8 1.27 13.48 41.72
CA LEU A 8 0.73 14.38 40.69
C LEU A 8 1.82 15.00 39.79
N PRO A 9 2.93 15.57 40.31
CA PRO A 9 3.99 16.08 39.44
C PRO A 9 4.78 14.95 38.75
N ILE A 10 4.85 13.75 39.33
CA ILE A 10 5.48 12.59 38.68
C ILE A 10 4.63 12.11 37.49
N LEU A 11 3.31 12.04 37.65
CA LEU A 11 2.38 11.68 36.56
C LEU A 11 2.41 12.75 35.45
N LEU A 12 2.45 14.04 35.82
CA LEU A 12 2.57 15.15 34.88
C LEU A 12 3.92 15.16 34.14
N VAL A 13 5.01 14.81 34.82
CA VAL A 13 6.34 14.65 34.22
C VAL A 13 6.39 13.42 33.31
N VAL A 14 5.71 12.32 33.67
CA VAL A 14 5.59 11.13 32.79
C VAL A 14 4.77 11.46 31.54
N LEU A 15 3.64 12.16 31.67
CA LEU A 15 2.87 12.64 30.51
C LEU A 15 3.71 13.56 29.61
N VAL A 16 4.48 14.49 30.19
CA VAL A 16 5.34 15.39 29.39
C VAL A 16 6.54 14.67 28.77
N PHE A 17 7.14 13.68 29.44
CA PHE A 17 8.26 12.90 28.89
C PHE A 17 7.82 11.94 27.79
N VAL A 18 6.64 11.31 27.91
CA VAL A 18 6.09 10.46 26.84
C VAL A 18 5.71 11.30 25.61
N CYS A 19 5.22 12.53 25.81
CA CYS A 19 4.90 13.45 24.70
C CYS A 19 6.11 14.13 24.05
N THR A 20 7.31 14.10 24.65
CA THR A 20 8.53 14.73 24.09
C THR A 20 9.55 13.72 23.53
N ALA A 21 9.35 12.41 23.73
CA ALA A 21 10.29 11.38 23.30
C ALA A 21 10.15 10.93 21.82
N CYS A 22 9.13 11.38 21.08
CA CYS A 22 9.00 11.13 19.63
C CYS A 22 9.50 12.30 18.75
N GLY A 23 10.27 13.23 19.33
CA GLY A 23 10.79 14.42 18.64
C GLY A 23 12.31 14.42 18.47
N GLY A 24 12.81 13.65 17.51
CA GLY A 24 14.05 13.94 16.77
C GLY A 24 15.40 13.60 17.40
N THR A 25 16.16 12.74 16.72
CA THR A 25 17.61 12.95 16.56
C THR A 25 18.07 12.42 15.21
N SER A 26 18.19 13.30 14.22
CA SER A 26 18.94 13.04 13.00
C SER A 26 20.42 12.90 13.34
N SER A 27 21.10 11.95 12.73
CA SER A 27 22.54 11.99 12.54
C SER A 27 22.87 11.50 11.14
N ASP A 28 23.26 12.47 10.33
CA ASP A 28 24.03 12.34 9.09
C ASP A 28 25.16 11.32 9.24
N VAL A 29 25.25 10.38 8.29
CA VAL A 29 26.55 9.90 7.79
C VAL A 29 26.47 9.72 6.28
N GLN A 30 27.23 10.57 5.59
CA GLN A 30 27.58 10.58 4.17
C GLN A 30 28.39 9.34 3.71
N THR A 31 28.51 9.24 2.38
CA THR A 31 29.58 8.61 1.55
C THR A 31 29.36 7.11 1.25
N SER A 32 29.49 6.57 0.03
CA SER A 32 30.16 7.01 -1.20
C SER A 32 29.69 6.18 -2.41
N THR A 33 29.63 6.79 -3.60
CA THR A 33 29.64 6.09 -4.91
C THR A 33 31.10 5.85 -5.34
N PRO A 34 31.37 4.75 -6.07
CA PRO A 34 32.04 4.85 -7.37
C PRO A 34 31.42 3.87 -8.40
N GLY A 35 31.17 4.21 -9.66
CA GLY A 35 32.14 4.46 -10.74
C GLY A 35 31.89 3.41 -11.83
N SER A 36 31.14 3.76 -12.89
CA SER A 36 31.60 3.83 -14.29
C SER A 36 32.67 2.82 -14.70
N ASP A 37 32.37 1.98 -15.69
CA ASP A 37 33.23 1.88 -16.87
C ASP A 37 32.47 1.41 -18.12
N LYS A 38 32.66 2.17 -19.19
CA LYS A 38 32.29 1.86 -20.56
C LYS A 38 33.29 0.86 -21.13
N SER A 39 32.81 -0.12 -21.88
CA SER A 39 33.60 -0.80 -22.91
C SER A 39 32.73 -0.97 -24.15
N SER A 40 33.14 -0.28 -25.20
CA SER A 40 32.60 -0.32 -26.56
C SER A 40 33.54 -1.21 -27.37
N GLU A 41 33.05 -2.21 -28.12
CA GLU A 41 33.69 -2.59 -29.39
C GLU A 41 32.85 -3.53 -30.26
N SER A 42 32.75 -3.13 -31.53
CA SER A 42 32.61 -3.87 -32.82
C SER A 42 31.78 -5.17 -32.89
N GLY A 43 30.99 -5.42 -33.92
CA GLY A 43 30.89 -4.78 -35.23
C GLY A 43 29.82 -5.46 -36.08
N ASP A 44 29.39 -4.73 -37.11
CA ASP A 44 28.62 -5.19 -38.27
C ASP A 44 29.60 -5.22 -39.47
N PRO A 45 29.28 -5.71 -40.69
CA PRO A 45 28.01 -6.26 -41.17
C PRO A 45 28.16 -7.53 -42.05
N GLU A 46 27.06 -8.16 -42.45
CA GLU A 46 26.97 -8.72 -43.82
C GLU A 46 25.52 -8.82 -44.32
N GLU A 47 25.31 -8.19 -45.47
CA GLU A 47 24.10 -8.06 -46.28
C GLU A 47 24.25 -8.97 -47.51
N ILE A 48 23.30 -9.88 -47.79
CA ILE A 48 23.11 -10.46 -49.12
C ILE A 48 21.60 -10.66 -49.44
N THR A 49 21.07 -9.70 -50.20
CA THR A 49 20.29 -9.79 -51.46
C THR A 49 19.32 -10.98 -51.76
N GLY A 50 18.09 -10.64 -52.20
CA GLY A 50 17.37 -11.39 -53.25
C GLY A 50 15.83 -11.54 -53.12
N VAL A 51 15.05 -10.87 -53.98
CA VAL A 51 13.57 -10.77 -54.08
C VAL A 51 13.12 -11.38 -55.46
N PRO A 52 11.84 -11.42 -55.93
CA PRO A 52 10.54 -11.97 -55.48
C PRO A 52 9.92 -13.01 -56.48
N VAL A 53 8.75 -13.61 -56.19
CA VAL A 53 7.78 -14.08 -57.22
C VAL A 53 6.30 -13.92 -56.77
N GLN A 54 5.52 -13.17 -57.56
CA GLN A 54 4.04 -13.08 -57.63
C GLN A 54 3.46 -14.36 -58.30
N THR A 55 2.22 -14.85 -58.14
CA THR A 55 0.91 -14.23 -58.48
C THR A 55 -0.17 -15.31 -58.30
N GLY A 56 -1.42 -14.95 -57.98
CA GLY A 56 -2.55 -15.90 -58.05
C GLY A 56 -3.88 -15.30 -57.62
N ARG A 57 -4.54 -14.59 -58.53
CA ARG A 57 -5.85 -13.92 -58.37
C ARG A 57 -6.98 -14.90 -58.69
N GLN A 58 -8.01 -15.00 -57.86
CA GLN A 58 -9.35 -15.38 -58.32
C GLN A 58 -10.42 -14.66 -57.50
N GLN A 59 -11.35 -14.06 -58.24
CA GLN A 59 -12.41 -13.17 -57.80
C GLN A 59 -13.73 -13.93 -58.02
N ALA A 60 -14.55 -14.06 -56.98
CA ALA A 60 -15.95 -14.47 -57.12
C ALA A 60 -16.79 -13.63 -56.15
N SER A 61 -17.68 -12.81 -56.72
CA SER A 61 -18.69 -12.03 -56.03
C SER A 61 -19.99 -12.84 -55.97
N SER A 62 -20.64 -12.88 -54.80
CA SER A 62 -22.01 -13.37 -54.62
C SER A 62 -22.66 -12.58 -53.49
N ASN A 63 -23.65 -11.76 -53.83
CA ASN A 63 -24.45 -10.95 -52.91
C ASN A 63 -25.47 -11.79 -52.14
N GLY A 64 -25.55 -11.53 -50.82
CA GLY A 64 -26.70 -11.79 -49.95
C GLY A 64 -26.33 -12.43 -48.61
N PRO A 65 -27.11 -12.22 -47.53
CA PRO A 65 -27.74 -10.99 -47.02
C PRO A 65 -26.76 -10.20 -46.12
N ASP A 66 -27.13 -9.00 -45.65
CA ASP A 66 -26.31 -8.15 -44.76
C ASP A 66 -25.63 -8.97 -43.65
N PRO A 67 -24.31 -8.85 -43.46
CA PRO A 67 -23.68 -9.52 -42.34
C PRO A 67 -24.24 -8.88 -41.07
N ALA A 68 -24.91 -9.70 -40.25
CA ALA A 68 -25.03 -9.43 -38.83
C ALA A 68 -23.66 -8.94 -38.36
N GLU A 69 -23.63 -7.81 -37.63
CA GLU A 69 -22.41 -7.26 -37.05
C GLU A 69 -21.56 -8.44 -36.58
N PRO A 70 -20.34 -8.62 -37.11
CA PRO A 70 -19.48 -9.61 -36.53
C PRO A 70 -19.27 -9.16 -35.09
N GLN A 71 -19.86 -9.88 -34.12
CA GLN A 71 -19.28 -10.03 -32.79
C GLN A 71 -17.93 -10.75 -32.96
N LYS A 72 -17.00 -10.07 -33.64
CA LYS A 72 -15.58 -10.33 -33.59
C LYS A 72 -15.04 -9.53 -32.41
N ARG A 73 -15.46 -9.89 -31.20
CA ARG A 73 -14.62 -9.65 -30.01
C ARG A 73 -13.65 -10.83 -29.89
N SER A 74 -12.84 -10.98 -30.91
CA SER A 74 -11.70 -11.89 -30.90
C SER A 74 -10.73 -11.39 -31.94
N THR A 75 -9.92 -10.43 -31.52
CA THR A 75 -8.59 -10.26 -32.02
C THR A 75 -7.70 -10.03 -30.80
N THR A 76 -6.85 -11.02 -30.56
CA THR A 76 -5.57 -10.96 -29.86
C THR A 76 -4.96 -9.55 -30.01
N TYR A 77 -4.34 -8.99 -28.95
CA TYR A 77 -3.65 -7.67 -28.92
C TYR A 77 -4.44 -6.38 -28.60
N GLY A 78 -5.55 -6.43 -27.86
CA GLY A 78 -6.15 -5.21 -27.26
C GLY A 78 -5.45 -4.76 -25.98
N PRO A 79 -5.49 -3.46 -25.61
CA PRO A 79 -4.96 -2.97 -24.33
C PRO A 79 -5.55 -3.68 -23.10
N SER A 80 -4.89 -3.56 -21.95
CA SER A 80 -5.42 -4.05 -20.68
C SER A 80 -5.18 -3.05 -19.57
N ILE A 81 -6.11 -3.04 -18.61
CA ILE A 81 -5.98 -2.30 -17.36
C ILE A 81 -5.87 -3.35 -16.26
N PHE A 82 -4.85 -3.23 -15.44
CA PHE A 82 -4.64 -4.09 -14.29
C PHE A 82 -4.84 -3.28 -13.03
N VAL A 83 -5.63 -3.78 -12.10
CA VAL A 83 -6.01 -3.08 -10.88
C VAL A 83 -5.68 -3.96 -9.69
N ILE A 84 -5.14 -3.37 -8.63
CA ILE A 84 -4.97 -4.00 -7.32
C ILE A 84 -5.75 -3.16 -6.32
N GLU A 85 -6.67 -3.81 -5.62
CA GLU A 85 -7.46 -3.25 -4.54
C GLU A 85 -7.20 -4.06 -3.28
N ALA A 86 -6.86 -3.39 -2.19
CA ALA A 86 -6.76 -4.02 -0.89
C ALA A 86 -7.25 -3.06 0.19
N SER A 87 -7.93 -3.59 1.19
CA SER A 87 -8.31 -2.82 2.38
C SER A 87 -8.33 -3.75 3.57
N GLY A 88 -8.14 -3.19 4.75
CA GLY A 88 -8.18 -3.98 5.96
C GLY A 88 -7.90 -3.15 7.19
N SER A 89 -8.10 -3.80 8.32
CA SER A 89 -7.79 -3.25 9.63
C SER A 89 -7.04 -4.27 10.46
N TRP A 90 -6.20 -3.78 11.35
CA TRP A 90 -5.51 -4.63 12.32
C TRP A 90 -5.28 -3.88 13.62
N GLN A 91 -5.09 -4.64 14.69
CA GLN A 91 -4.77 -4.10 16.01
C GLN A 91 -3.38 -4.57 16.42
N HIS A 92 -2.61 -3.67 17.01
CA HIS A 92 -1.29 -3.94 17.55
C HIS A 92 -1.22 -3.41 18.99
N GLN A 93 -0.80 -4.25 19.93
CA GLN A 93 -0.55 -3.82 21.30
C GLN A 93 0.82 -3.11 21.37
N ILE A 94 0.80 -1.82 21.65
CA ILE A 94 2.03 -1.00 21.76
C ILE A 94 2.63 -1.12 23.17
N ASP A 95 1.77 -1.16 24.20
CA ASP A 95 2.15 -1.39 25.59
C ASP A 95 1.00 -2.12 26.32
N THR A 96 1.24 -2.54 27.56
CA THR A 96 0.27 -3.24 28.41
C THR A 96 -1.04 -2.43 28.49
N GLY A 97 -2.13 -3.01 28.00
CA GLY A 97 -3.45 -2.35 27.96
C GLY A 97 -3.58 -1.14 27.01
N THR A 98 -2.60 -0.90 26.13
CA THR A 98 -2.63 0.15 25.10
C THR A 98 -2.50 -0.44 23.70
N TYR A 99 -3.49 -0.19 22.85
CA TYR A 99 -3.57 -0.76 21.51
C TYR A 99 -3.64 0.35 20.45
N ALA A 100 -2.89 0.20 19.36
CA ALA A 100 -3.14 0.93 18.11
C ALA A 100 -4.03 0.10 17.20
N ASN A 101 -5.09 0.73 16.71
CA ASN A 101 -5.96 0.19 15.68
C ASN A 101 -5.65 0.92 14.39
N TYR A 102 -5.37 0.15 13.34
CA TYR A 102 -5.07 0.68 12.03
C TYR A 102 -6.17 0.29 11.05
N GLU A 103 -6.50 1.20 10.14
CA GLU A 103 -7.36 0.98 8.98
C GLU A 103 -6.65 1.50 7.74
N CYS A 104 -6.73 0.77 6.64
CA CYS A 104 -6.08 1.18 5.40
C CYS A 104 -6.85 0.78 4.15
N GLU A 105 -6.56 1.50 3.07
CA GLU A 105 -7.10 1.26 1.73
C GLU A 105 -6.00 1.56 0.70
N LEU A 106 -5.76 0.60 -0.17
CA LEU A 106 -4.79 0.65 -1.25
C LEU A 106 -5.52 0.47 -2.58
N TYR A 107 -5.18 1.34 -3.52
CA TYR A 107 -5.56 1.19 -4.90
C TYR A 107 -4.37 1.46 -5.80
N LEU A 108 -4.11 0.53 -6.71
CA LEU A 108 -3.06 0.65 -7.69
C LEU A 108 -3.58 0.21 -9.04
N ASP A 109 -3.12 0.87 -10.10
CA ASP A 109 -3.38 0.44 -11.45
C ASP A 109 -2.16 0.49 -12.37
N LYS A 110 -2.22 -0.31 -13.42
CA LYS A 110 -1.31 -0.28 -14.54
C LYS A 110 -2.16 -0.29 -15.81
N ILE A 111 -1.90 0.67 -16.70
CA ILE A 111 -2.52 0.72 -18.01
C ILE A 111 -1.49 0.27 -19.04
N GLU A 112 -1.81 -0.78 -19.77
CA GLU A 112 -0.93 -1.37 -20.76
C GLU A 112 -1.56 -1.25 -22.17
N PRO A 113 -1.14 -0.26 -22.97
CA PRO A 113 -1.74 0.05 -24.26
C PRO A 113 -1.40 -0.97 -25.35
N HIS A 114 -0.37 -1.80 -25.18
CA HIS A 114 0.19 -2.60 -26.27
C HIS A 114 0.33 -4.10 -25.96
N ASN A 115 0.47 -4.49 -24.70
CA ASN A 115 0.62 -5.90 -24.31
C ASN A 115 -0.33 -6.37 -23.21
N MET A 116 -1.41 -7.05 -23.59
CA MET A 116 -2.47 -7.47 -22.69
C MET A 116 -2.07 -8.47 -21.59
N HIS A 117 -0.91 -9.11 -21.70
CA HIS A 117 -0.42 -10.12 -20.76
C HIS A 117 0.76 -9.65 -19.93
N ASP A 118 1.20 -8.41 -20.12
CA ASP A 118 2.28 -7.85 -19.31
C ASP A 118 1.70 -7.30 -18.02
N ASP A 119 1.44 -8.20 -17.07
CA ASP A 119 1.06 -7.86 -15.70
C ASP A 119 2.27 -7.51 -14.83
N VAL A 120 3.49 -7.60 -15.38
CA VAL A 120 4.75 -7.13 -14.78
C VAL A 120 4.90 -5.62 -15.00
N GLY A 121 5.58 -4.94 -14.08
CA GLY A 121 5.97 -3.54 -14.24
C GLY A 121 5.43 -2.62 -13.15
N ALA A 122 5.38 -1.32 -13.47
CA ALA A 122 4.99 -0.28 -12.54
C ALA A 122 3.46 -0.15 -12.48
N TYR A 123 2.94 -0.33 -11.27
CA TYR A 123 1.60 0.06 -10.88
C TYR A 123 1.67 1.38 -10.12
N THR A 124 0.68 2.25 -10.27
CA THR A 124 0.60 3.56 -9.61
C THR A 124 -0.74 3.76 -8.93
N GLY A 125 -0.79 4.58 -7.88
CA GLY A 125 -2.07 4.92 -7.26
C GLY A 125 -1.95 5.53 -5.87
N THR A 126 -2.88 5.16 -5.01
CA THR A 126 -3.13 5.83 -3.72
C THR A 126 -3.09 4.83 -2.58
N PHE A 127 -2.53 5.26 -1.45
CA PHE A 127 -2.64 4.56 -0.18
C PHE A 127 -3.14 5.51 0.90
N TRP A 128 -4.16 5.07 1.63
CA TRP A 128 -4.72 5.73 2.80
C TRP A 128 -4.49 4.88 4.05
N LEU A 129 -4.19 5.55 5.16
CA LEU A 129 -3.99 4.92 6.46
C LEU A 129 -4.56 5.82 7.56
N LYS A 130 -5.32 5.19 8.46
CA LYS A 130 -5.81 5.76 9.70
C LYS A 130 -5.32 4.94 10.87
N MET A 131 -4.97 5.62 11.96
CA MET A 131 -4.58 5.04 13.23
C MET A 131 -5.40 5.67 14.36
N THR A 132 -5.90 4.84 15.28
CA THR A 132 -6.52 5.27 16.53
C THR A 132 -5.92 4.51 17.72
N LEU A 133 -5.78 5.17 18.86
CA LEU A 133 -5.34 4.52 20.09
C LEU A 133 -6.54 4.13 20.97
N ASP A 134 -6.50 2.91 21.52
CA ASP A 134 -7.36 2.45 22.60
C ASP A 134 -6.52 2.24 23.87
N THR A 135 -6.76 3.10 24.87
CA THR A 135 -6.07 3.09 26.17
C THR A 135 -6.99 2.68 27.32
N LYS A 136 -8.17 2.14 27.02
CA LYS A 136 -9.20 1.90 28.04
C LYS A 136 -8.76 0.87 29.08
N GLU A 137 -8.11 -0.20 28.65
CA GLU A 137 -7.60 -1.25 29.53
C GLU A 137 -6.51 -0.69 30.46
N TYR A 138 -5.55 0.04 29.90
CA TYR A 138 -4.48 0.69 30.65
C TYR A 138 -4.99 1.56 31.81
N PHE A 139 -5.93 2.48 31.54
CA PHE A 139 -6.48 3.33 32.60
C PHE A 139 -7.37 2.59 33.58
N SER A 140 -8.12 1.57 33.12
CA SER A 140 -8.95 0.76 34.00
C SER A 140 -8.11 0.03 35.07
N ASP A 141 -6.93 -0.46 34.70
CA ASP A 141 -6.03 -1.14 35.61
C ASP A 141 -5.36 -0.17 36.60
N ILE A 142 -4.91 1.00 36.13
CA ILE A 142 -4.26 2.01 36.97
C ILE A 142 -5.23 2.63 37.97
N LEU A 143 -6.49 2.87 37.56
CA LEU A 143 -7.49 3.58 38.35
C LEU A 143 -8.37 2.64 39.18
N ARG A 144 -8.12 1.34 39.17
CA ARG A 144 -8.92 0.32 39.86
C ARG A 144 -9.20 0.65 41.33
N ASP A 145 -8.22 1.20 42.05
CA ASP A 145 -8.33 1.54 43.47
C ASP A 145 -8.68 3.02 43.72
N VAL A 146 -8.95 3.79 42.66
CA VAL A 146 -9.23 5.23 42.71
C VAL A 146 -10.50 5.56 41.91
N PRO A 147 -11.68 5.03 42.29
CA PRO A 147 -12.91 5.06 41.46
C PRO A 147 -13.54 6.46 41.30
N PHE A 148 -12.96 7.47 41.95
CA PHE A 148 -13.41 8.86 41.82
C PHE A 148 -12.62 9.64 40.77
N VAL A 149 -11.57 9.05 40.18
CA VAL A 149 -10.80 9.64 39.09
C VAL A 149 -11.19 8.95 37.79
N ASP A 150 -11.59 9.73 36.79
CA ASP A 150 -11.81 9.28 35.42
C ASP A 150 -10.71 9.86 34.53
N ILE A 151 -10.14 9.05 33.65
CA ILE A 151 -9.12 9.46 32.67
C ILE A 151 -9.47 8.84 31.32
N SER A 152 -9.54 9.69 30.30
CA SER A 152 -9.58 9.26 28.90
C SER A 152 -8.42 9.85 28.12
N MET A 153 -7.89 9.07 27.19
CA MET A 153 -6.92 9.53 26.20
C MET A 153 -7.40 9.04 24.84
N ASP A 154 -7.59 9.98 23.94
CA ASP A 154 -7.98 9.73 22.56
C ASP A 154 -6.85 10.23 21.68
N ALA A 155 -6.32 9.36 20.83
CA ALA A 155 -5.36 9.76 19.82
C ALA A 155 -5.76 9.18 18.47
N GLU A 156 -5.68 10.03 17.45
CA GLU A 156 -6.06 9.69 16.09
C GLU A 156 -5.12 10.38 15.12
N ALA A 157 -4.64 9.64 14.13
CA ALA A 157 -3.85 10.15 13.03
C ALA A 157 -4.32 9.54 11.72
N GLU A 158 -4.32 10.34 10.67
CA GLU A 158 -4.67 9.92 9.33
C GLU A 158 -3.66 10.48 8.34
N GLY A 159 -3.31 9.70 7.34
CA GLY A 159 -2.39 10.13 6.30
C GLY A 159 -2.66 9.46 4.96
N ILE A 160 -2.14 10.09 3.91
CA ILE A 160 -2.36 9.66 2.54
C ILE A 160 -1.09 9.79 1.69
N ARG A 161 -0.95 8.90 0.72
CA ARG A 161 0.04 8.95 -0.35
C ARG A 161 -0.66 8.81 -1.70
N GLU A 162 -0.79 9.91 -2.43
CA GLU A 162 -1.58 9.99 -3.68
C GLU A 162 -0.81 9.60 -4.95
N ASN A 163 0.51 9.45 -4.85
CA ASN A 163 1.41 9.11 -5.96
C ASN A 163 2.34 7.98 -5.52
N LEU A 164 1.74 6.84 -5.20
CA LEU A 164 2.42 5.61 -4.87
C LEU A 164 2.78 4.85 -6.15
N SER A 165 3.91 4.14 -6.14
CA SER A 165 4.23 3.20 -7.23
C SER A 165 4.82 1.90 -6.71
N PHE A 166 4.25 0.78 -7.17
CA PHE A 166 4.73 -0.58 -6.90
C PHE A 166 5.27 -1.19 -8.19
N TYR A 167 6.46 -1.76 -8.14
CA TYR A 167 7.03 -2.48 -9.28
C TYR A 167 6.94 -3.99 -9.06
N LEU A 168 6.06 -4.65 -9.82
CA LEU A 168 5.83 -6.09 -9.73
C LEU A 168 6.63 -6.84 -10.78
N ARG A 169 7.19 -8.00 -10.42
CA ARG A 169 7.94 -8.89 -11.31
C ARG A 169 7.60 -10.34 -11.06
N ASP A 170 7.73 -11.17 -12.08
CA ASP A 170 7.60 -12.63 -11.96
C ASP A 170 8.92 -13.29 -11.57
N GLY A 171 8.93 -14.61 -11.37
CA GLY A 171 10.13 -15.36 -10.96
C GLY A 171 11.25 -15.40 -12.00
N TYR A 172 10.95 -15.10 -13.27
CA TYR A 172 11.95 -15.03 -14.34
C TYR A 172 12.71 -13.71 -14.33
N THR A 173 12.11 -12.64 -13.80
CA THR A 173 12.66 -11.27 -13.83
C THR A 173 12.99 -10.69 -12.46
N ARG A 174 12.50 -11.31 -11.37
CA ARG A 174 12.86 -10.97 -10.00
C ARG A 174 14.33 -11.26 -9.72
N ASP A 175 14.92 -10.38 -8.91
CA ASP A 175 16.25 -10.61 -8.36
C ASP A 175 16.22 -11.83 -7.42
N PRO A 176 16.95 -12.92 -7.71
CA PRO A 176 16.94 -14.12 -6.89
C PRO A 176 17.56 -13.90 -5.50
N THR A 177 18.28 -12.80 -5.28
CA THR A 177 18.90 -12.44 -4.00
C THR A 177 18.00 -11.61 -3.10
N ALA A 178 16.94 -11.01 -3.64
CA ALA A 178 16.00 -10.23 -2.87
C ALA A 178 15.01 -11.14 -2.12
N ASN A 179 14.79 -10.85 -0.84
CA ASN A 179 13.76 -11.54 -0.06
C ASN A 179 12.37 -10.98 -0.39
N PHE A 180 11.48 -11.85 -0.85
CA PHE A 180 10.06 -11.57 -1.08
C PHE A 180 9.17 -12.41 -0.17
N ASP A 181 9.69 -13.05 0.87
CA ASP A 181 8.90 -13.91 1.73
C ASP A 181 7.89 -13.11 2.56
N ILE A 182 6.67 -13.63 2.73
CA ILE A 182 5.62 -13.05 3.59
C ILE A 182 5.39 -14.00 4.77
N PRO A 183 5.40 -13.53 6.03
CA PRO A 183 5.06 -14.38 7.17
C PRO A 183 3.66 -15.00 7.02
N ASP A 184 3.55 -16.31 7.26
CA ASP A 184 2.28 -17.05 7.11
C ASP A 184 1.40 -17.05 8.38
N GLY A 185 1.88 -16.43 9.46
CA GLY A 185 1.21 -16.38 10.76
C GLY A 185 1.34 -17.67 11.60
N GLN A 186 1.97 -18.72 11.07
CA GLN A 186 2.21 -20.01 11.75
C GLN A 186 3.69 -20.23 12.11
N GLY A 187 4.49 -19.16 12.07
CA GLY A 187 5.94 -19.22 12.25
C GLY A 187 6.71 -19.64 11.00
N GLY A 188 6.03 -19.77 9.86
CA GLY A 188 6.62 -20.00 8.55
C GLY A 188 6.54 -18.78 7.66
N TYR A 189 6.83 -19.01 6.38
CA TYR A 189 6.83 -17.99 5.35
C TYR A 189 6.18 -18.51 4.07
N LEU A 190 5.29 -17.70 3.52
CA LEU A 190 4.81 -17.82 2.16
C LEU A 190 5.88 -17.32 1.20
N LYS A 191 6.38 -18.21 0.35
CA LYS A 191 7.23 -17.86 -0.77
C LYS A 191 6.38 -17.67 -2.02
N PRO A 192 6.59 -16.60 -2.79
CA PRO A 192 5.87 -16.41 -4.03
C PRO A 192 6.28 -17.48 -5.04
N ASP A 193 5.30 -18.12 -5.68
CA ASP A 193 5.53 -19.06 -6.78
C ASP A 193 6.36 -18.40 -7.90
N HIS A 194 7.03 -19.21 -8.71
CA HIS A 194 7.82 -18.68 -9.83
C HIS A 194 6.97 -17.89 -10.84
N ASN A 195 5.71 -18.28 -11.08
CA ASN A 195 4.77 -17.56 -11.95
C ASN A 195 3.92 -16.52 -11.20
N ALA A 196 4.10 -16.37 -9.88
CA ALA A 196 3.45 -15.32 -9.11
C ALA A 196 4.17 -13.99 -9.33
N LEU A 197 3.41 -12.90 -9.43
CA LEU A 197 4.01 -11.57 -9.34
C LEU A 197 4.39 -11.30 -7.90
N ALA A 198 5.57 -10.71 -7.70
CA ALA A 198 5.93 -10.13 -6.42
C ALA A 198 6.65 -8.80 -6.59
N GLY A 199 6.48 -7.94 -5.60
CA GLY A 199 7.17 -6.67 -5.47
C GLY A 199 7.51 -6.41 -4.01
N LYS A 200 8.51 -5.55 -3.78
CA LYS A 200 8.84 -5.03 -2.46
C LYS A 200 9.35 -3.62 -2.57
N GLY A 201 9.19 -2.85 -1.50
CA GLY A 201 9.69 -1.48 -1.45
C GLY A 201 9.26 -0.78 -0.18
N SER A 202 9.37 0.54 -0.20
CA SER A 202 8.88 1.40 0.86
C SER A 202 8.36 2.72 0.29
N PHE A 203 7.54 3.40 1.07
CA PHE A 203 7.01 4.72 0.78
C PHE A 203 6.70 5.45 2.07
N VAL A 204 6.53 6.77 1.98
CA VAL A 204 6.16 7.63 3.11
C VAL A 204 4.71 8.02 2.96
N VAL A 205 3.95 7.90 4.05
CA VAL A 205 2.59 8.43 4.18
C VAL A 205 2.67 9.75 4.94
N ASN A 206 2.12 10.80 4.32
CA ASN A 206 2.10 12.13 4.92
C ASN A 206 0.79 12.34 5.67
N PRO A 207 0.83 12.89 6.90
CA PRO A 207 -0.37 13.08 7.69
C PRO A 207 -1.26 14.18 7.08
N THR A 208 -2.54 13.87 6.96
CA THR A 208 -3.61 14.84 6.65
C THR A 208 -4.25 15.35 7.94
N TYR A 209 -4.24 14.51 9.00
CA TYR A 209 -4.80 14.80 10.30
C TYR A 209 -4.00 14.10 11.42
N GLY A 210 -3.93 14.73 12.58
CA GLY A 210 -3.28 14.19 13.77
C GLY A 210 -3.69 14.94 15.02
N ASN A 211 -4.25 14.24 16.00
CA ASN A 211 -4.74 14.82 17.26
C ASN A 211 -4.50 13.86 18.42
N VAL A 212 -4.16 14.42 19.57
CA VAL A 212 -4.10 13.77 20.87
C VAL A 212 -4.90 14.61 21.84
N SER A 213 -5.91 14.01 22.47
CA SER A 213 -6.75 14.61 23.49
C SER A 213 -6.66 13.79 24.77
N ALA A 214 -6.41 14.45 25.90
CA ALA A 214 -6.37 13.82 27.21
C ALA A 214 -7.30 14.57 28.16
N HIS A 215 -8.19 13.83 28.83
CA HIS A 215 -9.12 14.35 29.81
C HIS A 215 -8.92 13.62 31.13
N ALA A 216 -8.92 14.35 32.25
CA ALA A 216 -8.91 13.77 33.58
C ALA A 216 -9.81 14.54 34.53
N GLN A 217 -10.63 13.83 35.29
CA GLN A 217 -11.58 14.41 36.25
C GLN A 217 -11.54 13.70 37.61
N ASP A 218 -11.38 14.45 38.69
CA ASP A 218 -11.65 14.00 40.08
C ASP A 218 -13.08 14.40 40.46
N THR A 219 -13.98 13.41 40.47
CA THR A 219 -15.42 13.59 40.75
C THR A 219 -15.74 14.01 42.18
N GLN A 220 -14.83 13.82 43.13
CA GLN A 220 -15.03 14.23 44.53
C GLN A 220 -14.62 15.67 44.79
N LYS A 221 -13.52 16.10 44.15
CA LYS A 221 -12.99 17.46 44.32
C LYS A 221 -13.42 18.42 43.22
N GLY A 222 -14.04 17.91 42.16
CA GLY A 222 -14.40 18.70 40.97
C GLY A 222 -13.19 19.24 40.23
N ILE A 223 -12.04 18.56 40.31
CA ILE A 223 -10.82 18.97 39.59
C ILE A 223 -10.93 18.39 38.18
N VAL A 224 -10.74 19.23 37.16
CA VAL A 224 -10.75 18.84 35.75
C VAL A 224 -9.45 19.30 35.11
N LEU A 225 -8.86 18.43 34.29
CA LEU A 225 -7.69 18.69 33.47
C LEU A 225 -8.00 18.26 32.03
N ASP A 226 -7.79 19.19 31.11
CA ASP A 226 -7.96 18.98 29.67
C ASP A 226 -6.67 19.34 28.96
N HIS A 227 -6.22 18.47 28.06
CA HIS A 227 -5.11 18.73 27.17
C HIS A 227 -5.46 18.29 25.76
N GLN A 228 -5.13 19.13 24.77
CA GLN A 228 -5.26 18.80 23.37
C GLN A 228 -4.01 19.24 22.64
N GLN A 229 -3.47 18.35 21.81
CA GLN A 229 -2.34 18.60 20.94
C GLN A 229 -2.69 18.16 19.53
N SER A 230 -2.34 18.97 18.54
CA SER A 230 -2.45 18.60 17.14
C SER A 230 -1.07 18.39 16.52
N GLY A 231 -1.05 17.56 15.48
CA GLY A 231 0.14 17.23 14.72
C GLY A 231 0.40 15.73 14.69
N ALA A 232 0.75 15.25 13.51
CA ALA A 232 1.32 13.92 13.29
C ALA A 232 2.60 14.09 12.45
N SER A 233 3.48 13.10 12.52
CA SER A 233 4.67 13.03 11.68
C SER A 233 4.41 12.13 10.47
N ASP A 234 5.27 12.27 9.47
CA ASP A 234 5.37 11.32 8.37
C ASP A 234 5.58 9.89 8.91
N LEU A 235 4.98 8.92 8.22
CA LEU A 235 5.08 7.50 8.56
C LEU A 235 5.74 6.72 7.42
N ASP A 236 6.87 6.08 7.72
CA ASP A 236 7.54 5.17 6.81
C ASP A 236 6.83 3.82 6.79
N ILE A 237 6.50 3.36 5.58
CA ILE A 237 5.86 2.07 5.36
C ILE A 237 6.73 1.25 4.41
N SER A 238 7.08 0.05 4.84
CA SER A 238 7.68 -0.97 3.98
C SER A 238 6.63 -2.00 3.58
N TYR A 239 6.76 -2.57 2.38
CA TYR A 239 5.83 -3.58 1.89
C TYR A 239 6.53 -4.74 1.17
N VAL A 240 5.88 -5.90 1.21
CA VAL A 240 6.07 -7.03 0.29
C VAL A 240 4.69 -7.43 -0.24
N ILE A 241 4.56 -7.53 -1.56
CA ILE A 241 3.28 -7.87 -2.21
C ILE A 241 3.45 -9.09 -3.08
N HIS A 242 2.51 -10.03 -2.98
CA HIS A 242 2.34 -11.17 -3.88
C HIS A 242 1.02 -11.08 -4.61
N VAL A 243 1.02 -11.39 -5.89
CA VAL A 243 -0.19 -11.71 -6.64
C VAL A 243 -0.12 -13.18 -7.03
N ALA A 244 -1.20 -13.92 -6.77
CA ALA A 244 -1.29 -15.35 -7.05
C ALA A 244 -0.89 -15.68 -8.51
N PRO A 245 -0.28 -16.85 -8.75
CA PRO A 245 0.24 -17.21 -10.07
C PRO A 245 -0.88 -17.33 -11.11
N ASP A 246 -0.57 -16.98 -12.35
CA ASP A 246 -1.43 -17.21 -13.51
C ASP A 246 -0.68 -18.02 -14.58
N PRO A 247 -0.58 -19.36 -14.39
CA PRO A 247 0.20 -20.20 -15.29
C PRO A 247 -0.38 -20.23 -16.71
N MET A 248 -1.68 -19.96 -16.88
CA MET A 248 -2.35 -19.97 -18.18
C MET A 248 -2.44 -18.57 -18.81
N ARG A 249 -2.16 -17.49 -18.05
CA ARG A 249 -2.26 -16.08 -18.49
C ARG A 249 -3.67 -15.65 -18.91
N GLU A 250 -4.66 -16.31 -18.34
CA GLU A 250 -6.09 -16.14 -18.64
C GLU A 250 -6.87 -15.56 -17.45
N ALA A 251 -6.24 -15.41 -16.29
CA ALA A 251 -6.93 -14.93 -15.09
C ALA A 251 -7.39 -13.49 -15.27
N THR A 252 -8.70 -13.27 -15.06
CA THR A 252 -9.28 -11.93 -14.96
C THR A 252 -9.28 -11.41 -13.53
N GLN A 253 -9.06 -12.30 -12.56
CA GLN A 253 -8.97 -12.00 -11.14
C GLN A 253 -7.96 -12.94 -10.47
N ARG A 254 -7.14 -12.41 -9.55
CA ARG A 254 -6.18 -13.18 -8.75
C ARG A 254 -6.14 -12.65 -7.31
N ASP A 255 -5.86 -13.53 -6.37
CA ASP A 255 -5.68 -13.13 -4.97
C ASP A 255 -4.38 -12.34 -4.80
N VAL A 256 -4.40 -11.35 -3.92
CA VAL A 256 -3.24 -10.52 -3.57
C VAL A 256 -3.00 -10.63 -2.07
N LYS A 257 -1.74 -10.76 -1.68
CA LYS A 257 -1.31 -10.62 -0.28
C LYS A 257 -0.31 -9.49 -0.17
N ILE A 258 -0.57 -8.55 0.72
CA ILE A 258 0.28 -7.37 0.94
C ILE A 258 0.72 -7.37 2.40
N HIS A 259 1.97 -7.71 2.63
CA HIS A 259 2.58 -7.58 3.92
C HIS A 259 3.04 -6.13 4.12
N ILE A 260 2.47 -5.45 5.11
CA ILE A 260 2.79 -4.07 5.50
C ILE A 260 3.61 -4.12 6.78
N MET A 261 4.69 -3.34 6.82
CA MET A 261 5.55 -3.17 7.98
C MET A 261 5.69 -1.68 8.26
N LEU A 262 5.37 -1.27 9.48
CA LEU A 262 5.53 0.09 9.97
C LEU A 262 6.88 0.25 10.68
N SER A 263 7.34 1.50 10.83
CA SER A 263 8.61 1.83 11.47
C SER A 263 8.68 1.48 12.97
N ASP A 264 7.52 1.36 13.63
CA ASP A 264 7.40 0.91 15.03
C ASP A 264 7.59 -0.62 15.19
N GLY A 265 7.80 -1.34 14.08
CA GLY A 265 7.95 -2.79 14.06
C GLY A 265 6.62 -3.55 13.99
N SER A 266 5.48 -2.86 14.04
CA SER A 266 4.18 -3.47 13.79
C SER A 266 4.05 -3.87 12.33
N SER A 267 3.36 -4.98 12.09
CA SER A 267 3.14 -5.48 10.74
C SER A 267 1.84 -6.25 10.63
N THR A 268 1.32 -6.34 9.41
CA THR A 268 0.13 -7.13 9.09
C THR A 268 0.20 -7.63 7.66
N THR A 269 -0.62 -8.61 7.31
CA THR A 269 -0.83 -9.04 5.92
C THR A 269 -2.26 -8.74 5.53
N LEU A 270 -2.44 -7.89 4.53
CA LEU A 270 -3.72 -7.57 3.93
C LEU A 270 -4.01 -8.53 2.79
N ASP A 271 -5.26 -8.99 2.73
CA ASP A 271 -5.78 -9.67 1.55
C ASP A 271 -6.36 -8.63 0.58
N GLY A 272 -6.08 -8.81 -0.70
CA GLY A 272 -6.55 -7.95 -1.77
C GLY A 272 -6.90 -8.74 -3.01
N VAL A 273 -7.28 -8.02 -4.05
CA VAL A 273 -7.66 -8.58 -5.33
C VAL A 273 -6.95 -7.85 -6.44
N TRP A 274 -6.33 -8.62 -7.33
CA TRP A 274 -5.84 -8.14 -8.61
C TRP A 274 -6.91 -8.44 -9.66
N ARG A 275 -7.22 -7.48 -10.53
CA ARG A 275 -8.18 -7.61 -11.61
C ARG A 275 -7.56 -7.19 -12.93
N ARG A 276 -7.91 -7.91 -13.99
CA ARG A 276 -7.68 -7.49 -15.37
C ARG A 276 -9.00 -7.03 -15.98
N LEU A 277 -9.09 -5.74 -16.29
CA LEU A 277 -10.23 -5.17 -16.97
C LEU A 277 -9.99 -5.15 -18.49
N PRO A 278 -11.06 -5.22 -19.30
CA PRO A 278 -10.97 -5.00 -20.74
C PRO A 278 -10.35 -3.63 -21.01
N GLY A 279 -9.54 -3.53 -22.06
CA GLY A 279 -8.93 -2.28 -22.47
C GLY A 279 -9.15 -2.02 -23.94
N TYR A 280 -10.36 -2.06 -24.49
CA TYR A 280 -10.54 -1.41 -25.81
C TYR A 280 -10.20 0.09 -25.67
N PRO A 281 -9.78 0.81 -26.72
CA PRO A 281 -9.43 2.23 -26.63
C PRO A 281 -10.50 3.09 -25.92
N GLU A 282 -11.78 2.79 -26.14
CA GLU A 282 -12.91 3.40 -25.45
C GLU A 282 -12.98 3.08 -23.95
N ASP A 283 -12.60 1.86 -23.55
CA ASP A 283 -12.53 1.46 -22.14
C ASP A 283 -11.36 2.14 -21.44
N LEU A 284 -10.22 2.30 -22.13
CA LEU A 284 -9.07 3.05 -21.63
C LEU A 284 -9.45 4.51 -21.37
N GLU A 285 -10.02 5.19 -22.36
CA GLU A 285 -10.44 6.58 -22.22
C GLU A 285 -11.46 6.75 -21.08
N LYS A 286 -12.45 5.85 -21.01
CA LYS A 286 -13.43 5.84 -19.91
C LYS A 286 -12.75 5.63 -18.55
N TYR A 287 -11.77 4.74 -18.48
CA TYR A 287 -11.06 4.44 -17.25
C TYR A 287 -10.17 5.59 -16.79
N TYR A 288 -9.39 6.19 -17.70
CA TYR A 288 -8.61 7.41 -17.40
C TYR A 288 -9.50 8.53 -16.84
N ASN A 289 -10.70 8.68 -17.39
CA ASN A 289 -11.67 9.68 -16.95
C ASN A 289 -12.52 9.24 -15.74
N SER A 290 -12.36 8.01 -15.24
CA SER A 290 -13.17 7.49 -14.13
C SER A 290 -12.81 8.12 -12.79
N GLY A 291 -11.58 8.62 -12.65
CA GLY A 291 -11.10 9.25 -11.43
C GLY A 291 -11.03 8.31 -10.22
N LYS A 292 -10.85 7.00 -10.44
CA LYS A 292 -10.86 5.99 -9.35
C LYS A 292 -9.87 6.28 -8.22
N SER A 293 -8.62 6.63 -8.54
CA SER A 293 -7.65 7.03 -7.51
C SER A 293 -8.13 8.27 -6.73
N ARG A 294 -8.81 9.20 -7.41
CA ARG A 294 -9.38 10.41 -6.79
C ARG A 294 -10.60 10.11 -5.92
N GLU A 295 -11.40 9.10 -6.26
CA GLU A 295 -12.52 8.65 -5.42
C GLU A 295 -12.04 8.25 -4.02
N ILE A 296 -10.90 7.58 -3.91
CA ILE A 296 -10.31 7.21 -2.62
C ILE A 296 -9.77 8.43 -1.88
N LEU A 297 -9.14 9.38 -2.59
CA LEU A 297 -8.71 10.65 -1.99
C LEU A 297 -9.91 11.41 -1.41
N GLU A 298 -10.96 11.61 -2.21
CA GLU A 298 -12.18 12.35 -1.82
C GLU A 298 -12.98 11.65 -0.71
N LYS A 299 -12.91 10.32 -0.65
CA LYS A 299 -13.55 9.53 0.41
C LYS A 299 -12.96 9.85 1.78
N HIS A 300 -11.65 10.07 1.86
CA HIS A 300 -10.91 10.18 3.11
C HIS A 300 -10.42 11.59 3.45
N GLN A 301 -10.36 12.52 2.50
CA GLN A 301 -9.98 13.93 2.76
C GLN A 301 -11.06 14.80 3.43
N LYS A 302 -11.92 14.23 4.28
CA LYS A 302 -13.06 14.95 4.89
C LYS A 302 -12.79 15.45 6.30
#